data_AF-A0A914QLR3-F1
#
_entry.id   AF-A0A914QLR3-F1
#
_cell.length_a   1.000
_cell.length_b   1.000
_cell.length_c   1.000
_cell.angle_alpha   90.00
_cell.angle_beta   90.00
_cell.angle_gamma   90.00
#
_symmetry.space_group_name_H-M   'P 1'
#
loop_
_entity.id
_entity.type
_entity.pdbx_description
1 polymer ?
#
loop_
_entity_poly.entity_id
_entity_poly.type
_entity_poly.pdbx_seq_one_letter_code
_entity_poly.pdbx_strand_id
1 'polypeptide(L)'
;MYQKTTNGCHRVTHGETFDQSFHSSKCIKECQVGYEKSYKYDKFYGKTSYSVAKNAEDIQKELMTHGPIQVSVEIYEDFFYYKYGIYFHQGGKLKMGHSVKLSGWGEDNGIP
;
A
#
# COMPACT_ATOMS: atom_id res chain seq x y z
N MET A 1 3.99 13.27 -5.73
CA MET A 1 2.54 13.57 -5.70
C MET A 1 2.06 13.59 -4.25
N TYR A 2 1.66 14.73 -3.71
CA TYR A 2 1.04 14.80 -2.38
C TYR A 2 -0.42 14.36 -2.52
N GLN A 3 -0.74 13.11 -2.13
CA GLN A 3 -2.15 12.71 -2.01
C GLN A 3 -2.73 13.46 -0.81
N LYS A 4 -3.53 14.51 -1.06
CA LYS A 4 -4.41 15.07 -0.03
C LYS A 4 -5.29 13.93 0.46
N THR A 5 -5.18 13.57 1.73
CA THR A 5 -6.09 12.65 2.41
C THR A 5 -7.45 13.31 2.58
N THR A 6 -8.18 13.52 1.50
CA THR A 6 -9.62 13.75 1.54
C THR A 6 -10.29 12.39 1.57
N ASN A 7 -11.26 12.19 2.46
CA ASN A 7 -12.11 11.01 2.47
C ASN A 7 -12.90 10.97 1.15
N GLY A 8 -12.35 10.30 0.14
CA GLY A 8 -12.94 10.18 -1.19
C GLY A 8 -14.15 9.24 -1.22
N CYS A 9 -14.70 9.05 -2.41
CA CYS A 9 -15.67 7.99 -2.68
C CYS A 9 -15.12 6.64 -2.18
N HIS A 10 -15.81 6.02 -1.23
CA HIS A 10 -15.48 4.70 -0.72
C HIS A 10 -16.62 3.71 -0.98
N ARG A 11 -16.30 2.43 -0.83
CA ARG A 11 -17.21 1.33 -1.15
C ARG A 11 -18.50 1.44 -0.35
N VAL A 12 -19.64 1.40 -1.04
CA VAL A 12 -20.96 1.28 -0.40
C VAL A 12 -21.06 -0.10 0.24
N THR A 13 -21.15 -0.16 1.56
CA THR A 13 -21.44 -1.41 2.29
C THR A 13 -22.94 -1.66 2.26
N HIS A 14 -23.45 -2.25 1.18
CA HIS A 14 -24.82 -2.77 1.17
C HIS A 14 -24.89 -4.05 2.00
N GLY A 15 -25.09 -3.92 3.32
CA GLY A 15 -25.56 -5.00 4.19
C GLY A 15 -24.78 -6.33 4.12
N GLU A 16 -23.46 -6.29 3.92
CA GLU A 16 -22.66 -7.51 3.90
C GLU A 16 -22.45 -8.01 5.34
N THR A 17 -23.19 -9.06 5.71
CA THR A 17 -22.69 -10.05 6.66
C THR A 17 -21.30 -10.48 6.20
N PHE A 18 -20.35 -10.63 7.12
CA PHE A 18 -18.98 -11.08 6.85
C PHE A 18 -19.02 -12.51 6.28
N ASP A 19 -19.32 -12.62 4.99
CA ASP A 19 -19.31 -13.86 4.25
C ASP A 19 -17.85 -14.21 4.00
N GLN A 20 -17.40 -15.31 4.60
CA GLN A 20 -16.08 -15.91 4.40
C GLN A 20 -15.92 -16.51 3.00
N SER A 21 -16.66 -16.02 2.01
CA SER A 21 -16.46 -16.41 0.62
C SER A 21 -15.28 -15.64 0.05
N PHE A 22 -14.34 -16.37 -0.54
CA PHE A 22 -13.19 -15.86 -1.28
C PHE A 22 -13.58 -15.10 -2.56
N HIS A 23 -14.82 -14.64 -2.68
CA HIS A 23 -15.27 -13.90 -3.82
C HIS A 23 -15.03 -12.41 -3.57
N SER A 24 -14.20 -11.80 -4.41
CA SER A 24 -14.13 -10.34 -4.44
C SER A 24 -15.54 -9.80 -4.70
N SER A 25 -15.95 -8.88 -3.85
CA SER A 25 -17.22 -8.19 -4.04
C SER A 25 -17.32 -7.60 -5.44
N LYS A 26 -18.54 -7.59 -6.01
CA LYS A 26 -18.79 -6.97 -7.32
C LYS A 26 -18.30 -5.51 -7.32
N CYS A 27 -17.77 -5.07 -8.46
CA CYS A 27 -17.39 -3.68 -8.67
C CYS A 27 -18.65 -2.80 -8.75
N ILE A 28 -18.96 -2.10 -7.66
CA ILE A 28 -20.05 -1.11 -7.58
C ILE A 28 -19.49 0.23 -8.07
N LYS A 29 -20.18 0.87 -9.02
CA LYS A 29 -19.78 2.15 -9.63
C LYS A 29 -20.57 3.33 -9.03
N GLU A 30 -20.73 3.31 -7.72
CA GLU A 30 -21.51 4.26 -6.93
C GLU A 30 -20.74 4.60 -5.64
N CYS A 31 -20.96 5.81 -5.12
CA CYS A 31 -20.34 6.27 -3.87
C CYS A 31 -21.29 6.08 -2.69
N GLN A 32 -20.74 6.11 -1.49
CA GLN A 32 -21.52 6.04 -0.25
C GLN A 32 -22.60 7.14 -0.21
N VAL A 33 -23.73 6.80 0.43
CA VAL A 33 -24.85 7.74 0.61
C VAL A 33 -24.35 9.00 1.34
N GLY A 34 -24.73 10.17 0.83
CA GLY A 34 -24.30 11.46 1.37
C GLY A 34 -22.96 11.96 0.85
N TYR A 35 -22.27 11.23 -0.04
CA TYR A 35 -21.09 11.76 -0.72
C TYR A 35 -21.49 12.71 -1.86
N GLU A 36 -20.93 13.92 -1.86
CA GLU A 36 -21.35 15.01 -2.75
C GLU A 36 -21.09 14.74 -4.23
N LYS A 37 -19.95 14.12 -4.56
CA LYS A 37 -19.56 13.86 -5.95
C LYS A 37 -20.05 12.50 -6.40
N SER A 38 -20.47 12.38 -7.66
CA SER A 38 -20.74 11.06 -8.23
C SER A 38 -19.44 10.28 -8.46
N TYR A 39 -19.55 8.94 -8.48
CA TYR A 39 -18.43 8.04 -8.77
C TYR A 39 -17.67 8.41 -10.05
N LYS A 40 -18.36 8.93 -11.08
CA LYS A 40 -17.73 9.34 -12.33
C LYS A 40 -16.83 10.56 -12.14
N TYR A 41 -17.24 11.52 -11.31
CA TYR A 41 -16.54 12.79 -11.10
C TYR A 41 -15.48 12.73 -9.99
N ASP A 42 -15.46 11.67 -9.17
CA ASP A 42 -14.43 11.47 -8.14
C ASP A 42 -13.31 10.51 -8.56
N LYS A 43 -13.15 10.27 -9.87
CA LYS A 43 -12.02 9.49 -10.39
C LYS A 43 -10.77 10.36 -10.51
N PHE A 44 -9.69 9.89 -9.91
CA PHE A 44 -8.36 10.47 -10.03
C PHE A 44 -7.49 9.56 -10.91
N TYR A 45 -6.81 10.16 -11.88
CA TYR A 45 -5.99 9.43 -12.85
C TYR A 45 -4.53 9.84 -12.71
N GLY A 46 -3.64 8.84 -12.64
CA GLY A 46 -2.20 9.06 -12.75
C GLY A 46 -1.83 9.40 -14.20
N LYS A 47 -0.81 10.26 -14.38
CA LYS A 47 -0.30 10.61 -15.71
C LYS A 47 0.56 9.48 -16.30
N THR A 48 1.38 8.85 -15.46
CA THR A 48 2.34 7.80 -15.83
C THR A 48 2.49 6.80 -14.69
N SER A 49 3.00 5.62 -15.02
CA SER A 49 3.45 4.59 -14.09
C SER A 49 4.75 3.99 -14.61
N TYR A 50 5.74 3.79 -13.76
CA TYR A 50 7.04 3.23 -14.11
C TYR A 50 7.62 2.44 -12.93
N SER A 51 8.63 1.63 -13.22
CA SER A 51 9.41 0.92 -12.19
C SER A 51 10.70 1.67 -11.90
N VAL A 52 11.08 1.70 -10.63
CA VAL A 52 12.40 2.17 -10.18
C VAL A 52 13.37 1.01 -10.24
N ALA A 53 14.63 1.27 -10.58
CA ALA A 53 15.67 0.26 -10.55
C ALA A 53 15.86 -0.29 -9.12
N LYS A 54 16.25 -1.57 -9.02
CA LYS A 54 16.39 -2.27 -7.74
C LYS A 54 17.74 -1.99 -7.06
N ASN A 55 18.06 -0.72 -6.85
CA ASN A 55 19.23 -0.30 -6.07
C ASN A 55 18.85 0.82 -5.10
N ALA A 56 19.58 0.93 -4.00
CA ALA A 56 19.26 1.85 -2.91
C ALA A 56 19.29 3.31 -3.38
N GLU A 57 20.28 3.70 -4.18
CA GLU A 57 20.46 5.09 -4.63
C GLU A 57 19.26 5.58 -5.46
N ASP A 58 18.83 4.80 -6.46
CA ASP A 58 17.69 5.16 -7.31
C ASP A 58 16.38 5.18 -6.52
N ILE A 59 16.19 4.25 -5.57
CA ILE A 59 15.01 4.20 -4.70
C ILE A 59 14.97 5.43 -3.77
N GLN A 60 16.09 5.76 -3.15
CA GLN A 60 16.22 6.94 -2.28
C GLN A 60 15.98 8.22 -3.06
N LYS A 61 16.56 8.34 -4.26
CA LYS A 61 16.32 9.47 -5.16
C LYS A 61 14.87 9.60 -5.55
N GLU A 62 14.19 8.50 -5.90
CA GLU A 62 12.76 8.52 -6.23
C GLU A 62 11.91 8.98 -5.04
N LEU A 63 12.19 8.46 -3.85
CA LEU A 63 11.50 8.84 -2.62
C LEU A 63 11.64 10.33 -2.30
N MET A 64 12.85 10.89 -2.44
CA MET A 64 13.11 12.32 -2.22
C MET A 64 12.47 13.21 -3.26
N THR A 65 12.43 12.78 -4.52
CA THR A 65 11.99 13.63 -5.64
C THR A 65 10.49 13.56 -5.87
N HIS A 66 9.89 12.38 -5.75
CA HIS A 66 8.50 12.13 -6.14
C HIS A 66 7.60 11.70 -4.96
N GLY A 67 8.18 11.32 -3.83
CA GLY A 67 7.49 10.93 -2.60
C GLY A 67 7.39 9.41 -2.42
N PRO A 68 6.53 8.94 -1.49
CA PRO A 68 6.42 7.52 -1.18
C PRO A 68 6.12 6.64 -2.40
N ILE A 69 6.75 5.47 -2.45
CA ILE A 69 6.57 4.49 -3.52
C ILE A 69 5.95 3.19 -3.02
N GLN A 70 5.35 2.44 -3.93
CA GLN A 70 4.88 1.08 -3.65
C GLN A 70 6.03 0.10 -3.89
N VAL A 71 6.26 -0.81 -2.95
CA VAL A 71 7.23 -1.91 -3.08
C VAL A 71 6.57 -3.24 -2.74
N SER A 72 7.18 -4.33 -3.18
CA SER A 72 6.79 -5.69 -2.80
C SER A 72 7.86 -6.29 -1.90
N VAL A 73 7.44 -6.86 -0.78
CA VAL A 73 8.29 -7.55 0.19
C VAL A 73 7.87 -9.01 0.30
N GLU A 74 8.82 -9.88 0.57
CA GLU A 74 8.56 -11.27 0.91
C GLU A 74 8.33 -11.38 2.43
N ILE A 75 7.19 -11.94 2.82
CA ILE A 75 6.80 -12.14 4.21
C ILE A 75 7.04 -13.60 4.58
N TYR A 76 7.85 -13.80 5.61
CA TYR A 76 8.20 -15.10 6.18
C TYR A 76 7.46 -15.35 7.50
N GLU A 77 7.53 -16.56 8.04
CA GLU A 77 6.87 -16.95 9.29
C GLU A 77 7.27 -16.10 10.51
N ASP A 78 8.56 -15.79 10.62
CA ASP A 78 9.13 -14.97 11.68
C ASP A 78 8.64 -13.52 11.66
N PHE A 79 8.31 -12.97 10.48
CA PHE A 79 7.77 -11.61 10.35
C PHE A 79 6.48 -11.39 11.17
N PHE A 80 5.63 -12.41 11.33
CA PHE A 80 4.40 -12.28 12.13
C PHE A 80 4.66 -12.04 13.63
N TYR A 81 5.89 -12.32 14.09
CA TYR A 81 6.31 -12.10 15.47
C TYR A 81 7.11 -10.80 15.64
N TYR A 82 7.40 -10.07 14.57
CA TYR A 82 8.10 -8.79 14.63
C TYR A 82 7.34 -7.77 15.49
N LYS A 83 8.07 -6.97 16.29
CA LYS A 83 7.50 -5.97 17.21
C LYS A 83 8.20 -4.60 17.15
N TYR A 84 9.53 -4.57 17.08
CA TYR A 84 10.33 -3.34 17.12
C TYR A 84 11.71 -3.56 16.48
N GLY A 85 12.39 -2.45 16.14
CA GLY A 85 13.74 -2.44 15.57
C GLY A 85 13.76 -2.55 14.05
N ILE A 86 14.86 -3.08 13.50
CA ILE A 86 14.98 -3.40 12.07
C ILE A 86 14.73 -4.89 11.89
N TYR A 87 13.78 -5.24 11.02
CA TYR A 87 13.49 -6.64 10.71
C TYR A 87 14.58 -7.25 9.83
N PHE A 88 15.10 -8.38 10.26
CA PHE A 88 15.91 -9.31 9.47
C PHE A 88 15.23 -10.66 9.50
N HIS A 89 15.12 -11.33 8.36
CA HIS A 89 14.66 -12.71 8.33
C HIS A 89 15.69 -13.61 9.04
N GLN A 90 15.24 -14.34 10.06
CA GLN A 90 16.05 -15.24 10.88
C GLN A 90 15.68 -16.72 10.67
N GLY A 91 14.44 -17.01 10.25
CA GLY A 91 14.03 -18.38 9.98
C GLY A 91 12.55 -18.57 9.69
N GLY A 92 12.22 -19.78 9.23
CA GLY A 92 10.87 -20.13 8.80
C GLY A 92 10.66 -19.97 7.30
N LYS A 93 9.51 -20.43 6.81
CA LYS A 93 9.21 -20.51 5.37
C LYS A 93 8.61 -19.21 4.85
N LEU A 94 8.85 -18.95 3.56
CA LEU A 94 8.12 -17.92 2.81
C LEU A 94 6.61 -18.19 2.91
N LYS A 95 5.83 -17.16 3.22
CA LYS A 95 4.36 -17.24 3.33
C LYS A 95 3.65 -16.53 2.18
N MET A 96 4.07 -15.32 1.86
CA MET A 96 3.47 -14.55 0.76
C MET A 96 4.38 -13.41 0.30
N GLY A 97 4.11 -12.89 -0.90
CA GLY A 97 4.50 -11.51 -1.23
C GLY A 97 3.47 -10.53 -0.68
N HIS A 98 3.92 -9.39 -0.16
CA HIS A 98 3.04 -8.32 0.32
C HIS A 98 3.46 -6.99 -0.28
N SER A 99 2.48 -6.16 -0.64
CA SER A 99 2.76 -4.82 -1.17
C SER A 99 2.64 -3.77 -0.07
N VAL A 100 3.68 -2.97 0.11
CA VAL A 100 3.77 -1.96 1.16
C VAL A 100 4.14 -0.59 0.57
N LYS A 101 3.86 0.46 1.34
CA LYS A 101 4.28 1.83 1.03
C LYS A 101 5.62 2.11 1.70
N LEU A 102 6.66 2.30 0.91
CA LEU A 102 7.95 2.79 1.39
C LEU A 102 7.91 4.32 1.42
N SER A 103 8.12 4.91 2.60
CA SER A 103 8.03 6.37 2.79
C SER A 103 9.38 7.05 3.05
N GLY A 104 10.44 6.29 3.33
CA GLY A 104 11.74 6.81 3.70
C GLY A 104 12.72 5.69 4.04
N TRP A 105 13.88 6.09 4.53
CA TRP A 105 14.97 5.24 5.02
C TRP A 105 15.70 5.99 6.14
N GLY A 106 16.60 5.32 6.84
CA GLY A 106 17.37 5.92 7.93
C GLY A 106 18.45 4.96 8.40
N GLU A 107 19.06 5.25 9.54
CA GLU A 107 20.02 4.37 10.19
C GLU A 107 19.62 4.22 11.66
N ASP A 108 19.67 3.00 12.18
CA ASP A 108 19.45 2.68 13.60
C ASP A 108 20.67 1.93 14.14
N ASN A 109 21.39 2.56 15.07
CA ASN A 109 22.60 1.98 15.69
C ASN A 109 23.66 1.47 14.69
N GLY A 110 23.93 2.21 13.61
CA GLY A 110 24.89 1.81 12.58
C GLY A 110 24.34 0.85 11.53
N ILE A 111 23.04 0.52 11.59
CA ILE A 111 22.37 -0.33 10.63
C ILE A 111 21.50 0.55 9.70
N PRO A 112 21.87 0.67 8.42
CA PRO A 112 21.07 1.41 7.43
C PRO A 112 19.80 0.65 6.98
#